data_AF-A0A819SA12-F1
#
_entry.id   AF-A0A819SA12-F1
#
_cell.length_a   1.000
_cell.length_b   1.000
_cell.length_c   1.000
_cell.angle_alpha   90.00
_cell.angle_beta   90.00
_cell.angle_gamma   90.00
#
_symmetry.space_group_name_H-M   'P 1'
#
loop_
_entity.id
_entity.type
_entity.pdbx_description
1 polymer ?
#
loop_
_entity_poly.entity_id
_entity_poly.type
_entity_poly.pdbx_seq_one_letter_code
_entity_poly.pdbx_strand_id
1 'polypeptide(L)' 'NDTVRIQFNATDCMDCFTISPKEFTFNTKNFNENQTLTITRMKDASQTTIIPIIYGGGFANITPHRFPLYID' A
#
# COMPACT_ATOMS: atom_id res chain seq x y z
N ASN A 1 -19.24 9.35 3.27
CA ASN A 1 -18.18 8.73 4.08
C ASN A 1 -16.89 9.01 3.33
N ASP A 2 -16.16 10.02 3.79
CA ASP A 2 -15.06 10.62 3.02
C ASP A 2 -13.71 9.98 3.40
N THR A 3 -13.80 8.80 4.00
CA THR A 3 -12.67 8.01 4.43
C THR A 3 -12.07 7.27 3.25
N VAL A 4 -10.77 7.46 3.05
CA VAL A 4 -9.96 6.71 2.09
C VAL A 4 -9.15 5.67 2.86
N ARG A 5 -9.11 4.44 2.34
CA ARG A 5 -8.28 3.35 2.88
C ARG A 5 -7.29 2.90 1.83
N ILE A 6 -6.04 2.67 2.22
CA ILE A 6 -4.98 2.21 1.33
C ILE A 6 -4.41 0.92 1.88
N GLN A 7 -4.46 -0.15 1.10
CA GLN A 7 -3.81 -1.43 1.37
C GLN A 7 -2.65 -1.65 0.40
N PHE A 8 -1.73 -2.56 0.73
CA PHE A 8 -0.52 -2.79 -0.07
C PHE A 8 -0.37 -4.29 -0.37
N ASN A 9 -0.24 -4.63 -1.64
CA ASN A 9 -0.02 -6.01 -2.09
C ASN A 9 1.28 -6.14 -2.87
N ALA A 10 2.07 -7.17 -2.55
CA ALA A 10 3.20 -7.59 -3.39
C ALA A 10 2.70 -8.50 -4.53
N THR A 11 3.28 -8.36 -5.72
CA THR A 11 2.82 -9.09 -6.93
C THR A 11 3.39 -10.50 -7.07
N ASP A 12 4.66 -10.69 -6.71
CA ASP A 12 5.38 -11.92 -7.10
C ASP A 12 5.66 -12.84 -5.91
N CYS A 13 6.03 -12.27 -4.77
CA CYS A 13 6.32 -13.04 -3.56
C CYS A 13 5.72 -12.38 -2.32
N MET A 14 4.50 -12.81 -1.96
CA MET A 14 3.77 -12.24 -0.82
C MET A 14 4.42 -12.54 0.54
N ASP A 15 5.16 -13.63 0.67
CA ASP A 15 5.83 -14.04 1.91
C ASP A 15 7.32 -13.64 1.95
N CYS A 16 7.82 -12.96 0.91
CA CYS A 16 9.17 -12.39 0.90
C CYS A 16 9.29 -11.10 1.71
N PHE A 17 8.18 -10.41 1.93
CA PHE A 17 8.15 -9.12 2.57
C PHE A 17 7.11 -9.12 3.68
N THR A 18 7.43 -8.46 4.79
CA THR A 18 6.42 -8.04 5.77
C THR A 18 6.17 -6.55 5.58
N ILE A 19 4.89 -6.17 5.52
CA ILE A 19 4.45 -4.79 5.31
C ILE A 19 3.64 -4.37 6.54
N SER A 20 4.04 -3.28 7.18
CA SER A 20 3.38 -2.76 8.37
C SER A 20 3.28 -1.23 8.35
N PRO A 21 2.10 -0.65 8.62
CA PRO A 21 0.83 -1.33 8.85
C PRO A 21 0.24 -1.91 7.55
N LYS A 22 -0.71 -2.86 7.66
CA LYS A 22 -1.38 -3.46 6.49
C LYS A 22 -2.33 -2.50 5.77
N GLU A 23 -2.74 -1.44 6.45
CA GLU A 23 -3.70 -0.47 5.93
C GLU A 23 -3.43 0.92 6.50
N PHE A 24 -3.54 1.93 5.65
CA PHE A 24 -3.68 3.32 6.06
C PHE A 24 -5.11 3.79 5.93
N THR A 25 -5.54 4.67 6.83
CA THR A 25 -6.84 5.32 6.78
C THR A 25 -6.66 6.83 6.82
N PHE A 26 -7.19 7.52 5.82
CA PHE A 26 -7.18 8.97 5.70
C PHE A 26 -8.61 9.51 5.73
N ASN A 27 -8.82 10.62 6.44
CA ASN A 27 -10.07 11.35 6.55
C ASN A 27 -9.77 12.85 6.78
N THR A 28 -10.80 13.67 6.94
CA THR A 28 -10.66 15.13 7.10
C THR A 28 -9.82 15.57 8.29
N LYS A 29 -9.55 14.69 9.26
CA LYS A 29 -8.74 15.00 10.45
C LYS A 29 -7.25 14.69 10.27
N ASN A 30 -6.90 13.72 9.43
CA ASN A 30 -5.53 13.20 9.33
C ASN A 30 -5.00 13.14 7.88
N PHE A 31 -5.72 13.70 6.90
CA PHE A 31 -5.30 13.70 5.49
C PHE A 31 -3.91 14.33 5.26
N ASN A 32 -3.50 15.24 6.14
CA ASN A 32 -2.24 15.97 6.09
C ASN A 32 -1.19 15.42 7.06
N GLU A 33 -1.48 14.36 7.81
CA GLU A 33 -0.54 13.74 8.72
C GLU A 33 0.33 12.72 7.98
N ASN A 34 1.64 12.76 8.24
CA ASN A 34 2.57 11.79 7.67
C ASN A 34 2.29 10.39 8.24
N GLN A 35 2.18 9.40 7.36
CA GLN A 35 2.06 7.99 7.70
C GLN A 35 3.33 7.26 7.23
N THR A 36 3.86 6.35 8.05
CA THR A 36 5.07 5.60 7.73
C THR A 36 4.71 4.16 7.39
N LEU A 37 5.15 3.69 6.22
CA LEU A 37 5.08 2.29 5.81
C LEU A 37 6.45 1.65 6.01
N THR A 38 6.50 0.58 6.81
CA THR A 38 7.71 -0.23 7.00
C THR A 38 7.58 -1.51 6.17
N ILE A 39 8.55 -1.74 5.30
CA ILE A 39 8.64 -2.95 4.47
C ILE A 39 9.95 -3.65 4.82
N THR A 40 9.85 -4.89 5.30
CA THR A 40 11.02 -5.69 5.67
C THR A 40 11.10 -6.92 4.78
N ARG A 41 12.23 -7.09 4.09
CA ARG A 41 12.55 -8.30 3.32
C ARG A 41 12.94 -9.42 4.27
N MET A 42 12.25 -10.55 4.18
CA MET A 42 12.42 -11.73 5.05
C MET A 42 13.25 -12.83 4.39
N LYS A 43 13.22 -12.93 3.06
CA LYS A 43 13.97 -13.91 2.28
C LYS A 43 14.32 -13.36 0.90
N ASP A 44 15.23 -14.03 0.22
CA ASP A 44 15.59 -13.66 -1.14
C ASP A 44 14.53 -14.04 -2.15
N ALA A 45 14.32 -13.14 -3.11
CA ALA A 45 13.47 -13.36 -4.27
C ALA A 45 13.87 -12.46 -5.43
N SER A 46 13.27 -12.73 -6.58
CA SER A 46 13.23 -11.84 -7.73
C SER A 46 12.66 -10.48 -7.35
N GLN A 47 12.96 -9.47 -8.16
CA GLN A 47 12.36 -8.15 -8.08
C GLN A 47 10.84 -8.26 -7.93
N THR A 48 10.27 -7.52 -6.99
CA THR A 48 8.82 -7.48 -6.75
C THR A 48 8.30 -6.06 -6.88
N THR A 49 7.00 -5.94 -7.12
CA THR A 49 6.30 -4.66 -7.06
C THR A 49 5.31 -4.66 -5.90
N ILE A 50 5.32 -3.61 -5.10
CA ILE A 50 4.23 -3.32 -4.16
C ILE A 50 3.24 -2.38 -4.85
N ILE A 51 1.98 -2.83 -4.91
CA ILE A 51 0.87 -2.10 -5.50
C ILE A 51 -0.05 -1.60 -4.39
N PRO A 52 -0.28 -0.28 -4.28
CA PRO A 52 -1.29 0.27 -3.39
C PRO A 52 -2.70 0.05 -3.98
N ILE A 53 -3.62 -0.41 -3.14
CA ILE A 53 -5.03 -0.59 -3.46
C ILE A 53 -5.83 0.42 -2.61
N ILE A 54 -6.58 1.28 -3.29
CA ILE A 54 -7.27 2.41 -2.67
C ILE A 54 -8.77 2.14 -2.66
N TYR A 55 -9.40 2.36 -1.51
CA TYR A 55 -10.84 2.17 -1.29
C TYR A 55 -11.48 3.43 -0.69
N GLY A 56 -12.78 3.63 -0.93
CA GLY A 56 -13.57 4.68 -0.27
C GLY A 56 -13.31 6.09 -0.80
N GLY A 57 -13.84 7.11 -0.12
CA GLY A 57 -13.64 8.52 -0.44
C GLY A 57 -14.01 8.96 -1.86
N GLY A 58 -14.89 8.23 -2.55
CA GLY A 58 -15.22 8.46 -3.98
C GLY A 58 -14.21 7.88 -4.97
N PHE A 59 -13.17 7.20 -4.48
CA PHE A 59 -12.05 6.64 -5.24
C PHE A 59 -12.13 5.13 -5.44
N ALA A 60 -13.32 4.52 -5.28
CA ALA A 60 -13.52 3.08 -5.40
C ALA A 60 -13.10 2.48 -6.76
N ASN A 61 -12.90 3.31 -7.80
CA ASN A 61 -12.51 2.92 -9.15
C ASN A 61 -11.10 3.40 -9.58
N ILE A 62 -10.22 3.85 -8.67
CA ILE A 62 -8.83 4.14 -9.07
C ILE A 62 -8.15 2.83 -9.47
N THR A 63 -7.59 2.78 -10.67
CA THR A 63 -6.75 1.65 -11.11
C THR A 63 -5.47 1.58 -10.27
N PRO A 64 -5.18 0.46 -9.59
CA PRO A 64 -4.03 0.32 -8.67
C PRO A 64 -2.65 0.55 -9.31
N HIS A 65 -2.55 0.42 -10.64
CA HIS A 65 -1.29 0.46 -11.38
C HIS A 65 -0.59 1.82 -11.49
N ARG A 66 -1.14 2.90 -10.92
CA ARG A 66 -0.55 4.24 -11.12
C ARG A 66 0.64 4.57 -10.21
N PHE A 67 0.90 3.79 -9.16
CA PHE A 67 1.96 4.09 -8.18
C PHE A 67 2.69 2.84 -7.67
N PRO A 68 3.37 2.07 -8.54
CA PRO A 68 4.15 0.91 -8.11
C PRO A 68 5.38 1.34 -7.30
N LEU A 69 5.68 0.60 -6.23
CA LEU A 69 6.95 0.68 -5.52
C LEU A 69 7.78 -0.55 -5.85
N TYR A 70 8.92 -0.33 -6.51
CA TYR A 70 9.85 -1.37 -6.94
C TYR A 70 10.81 -1.72 -5.81
N ILE A 71 10.98 -3.02 -5.56
CA ILE A 71 11.95 -3.52 -4.58
C ILE A 71 12.82 -4.59 -5.25
N ASP A 72 14.13 -4.36 -5.21
CA ASP A 72 15.18 -5.24 -5.72
C ASP A 72 15.79 -6.12 -4.60
#